data_AF-A0AAN7V5X8-F1
#
_entry.id   AF-A0AAN7V5X8-F1
#
_cell.length_a   1.000
_cell.length_b   1.000
_cell.length_c   1.000
_cell.angle_alpha   90.00
_cell.angle_beta   90.00
_cell.angle_gamma   90.00
#
_symmetry.space_group_name_H-M   'P 1'
#
loop_
_entity.id
_entity.type
_entity.pdbx_description
1 polymer ?
#
loop_
_entity_poly.entity_id
_entity_poly.type
_entity_poly.pdbx_seq_one_letter_code
_entity_poly.pdbx_strand_id
1 'polypeptide(L)'
;MAYFWLHQNETTINIVGVEEISAVTYYKIEVNVADVKWGVSHRYNDFYDLHNILVVDHGVSKDILPPKKAIRNKCPDFIESRRRGLEAYLRSILNYLKRTMPRIFVEFLEFHICDIYFMLQNLAFQFYFEADTVLCSSKSYMFDPLQLHAISECFKKPFPEMEHSDKRYDLCHVMDFCSQLQHLCVVGSLAKFKSSNVIPNRLPFELSAFKSLQFLEIRSINFEQLYSTGNLRKMLQNIRVHKTAVTSMSQILLCDVLHKSVVDQSQVWTGITHMDLSNNNLTSIDESIKLVPNVKVLLLNHNKISSISNLSFLTQLVHLSMSDNLINSCDQLHTKLGNILTLDLSQNAIATLRGFSKLYSLESLDISFNKVSDVEEVACVGDLPCLENLILMGNSVATTVDYRIKVLEPFGDRSRDICLDNEKPSQSEIDKVSILRALRIVKEGRTPSFKHNFSNL
;
A
#
# COMPACT_ATOMS: atom_id res chain seq x y z
N MET A 1 5.99 -19.45 8.73
CA MET A 1 6.86 -18.89 9.79
C MET A 1 7.12 -19.98 10.81
N ALA A 2 8.26 -19.94 11.52
CA ALA A 2 8.56 -20.99 12.50
C ALA A 2 7.63 -20.86 13.73
N TYR A 3 7.32 -22.00 14.35
CA TYR A 3 6.69 -22.04 15.67
C TYR A 3 7.40 -23.07 16.55
N PHE A 4 8.48 -22.64 17.17
CA PHE A 4 9.40 -23.44 17.96
C PHE A 4 8.67 -24.29 19.02
N TRP A 5 7.73 -23.70 19.75
CA TRP A 5 7.04 -24.38 20.85
C TRP A 5 6.22 -25.60 20.42
N LEU A 6 5.74 -25.63 19.16
CA LEU A 6 5.05 -26.81 18.60
C LEU A 6 6.02 -27.81 17.99
N HIS A 7 7.19 -27.35 17.55
CA HIS A 7 8.15 -28.13 16.76
C HIS A 7 9.51 -28.29 17.45
N GLN A 8 9.53 -28.30 18.79
CA GLN A 8 10.78 -28.38 19.57
C GLN A 8 11.60 -29.63 19.21
N ASN A 9 10.92 -30.77 19.00
CA ASN A 9 11.57 -32.04 18.67
C ASN A 9 12.01 -32.13 17.20
N GLU A 10 11.47 -31.27 16.34
CA GLU A 10 11.84 -31.14 14.92
C GLU A 10 12.86 -30.01 14.71
N THR A 11 13.26 -29.31 15.78
CA THR A 11 14.19 -28.20 15.70
C THR A 11 15.62 -28.73 15.65
N THR A 12 16.38 -28.32 14.64
CA THR A 12 17.80 -28.67 14.48
C THR A 12 18.65 -27.44 14.24
N ILE A 13 19.89 -27.49 14.73
CA ILE A 13 20.90 -26.46 14.53
C ILE A 13 22.14 -27.13 13.97
N ASN A 14 22.61 -26.62 12.83
CA ASN A 14 23.75 -27.14 12.09
C ASN A 14 24.71 -25.99 11.78
N ILE A 15 26.03 -26.22 11.80
CA ILE A 15 26.98 -25.21 11.31
C ILE A 15 27.44 -25.66 9.93
N VAL A 16 26.75 -25.22 8.88
CA VAL A 16 26.91 -25.73 7.51
C VAL A 16 28.22 -25.32 6.83
N GLY A 17 28.93 -24.35 7.39
CA GLY A 17 30.22 -23.93 6.85
C GLY A 17 30.82 -22.76 7.61
N VAL A 18 31.86 -22.19 7.02
CA VAL A 18 32.56 -21.00 7.52
C VAL A 18 32.76 -19.99 6.39
N GLU A 19 32.85 -18.73 6.74
CA GLU A 19 33.29 -17.66 5.84
C GLU A 19 34.33 -16.78 6.52
N GLU A 20 35.27 -16.25 5.74
CA GLU A 20 36.27 -15.31 6.23
C GLU A 20 35.96 -13.92 5.68
N ILE A 21 35.67 -12.98 6.58
CA ILE A 21 35.39 -11.57 6.25
C ILE A 21 36.40 -10.73 7.03
N SER A 22 37.22 -9.94 6.33
CA SER A 22 38.22 -9.06 6.96
C SER A 22 39.13 -9.78 7.97
N ALA A 23 39.64 -10.96 7.62
CA ALA A 23 40.47 -11.84 8.45
C ALA A 23 39.80 -12.38 9.74
N VAL A 24 38.47 -12.31 9.82
CA VAL A 24 37.66 -12.89 10.89
C VAL A 24 36.87 -14.07 10.34
N THR A 25 36.99 -15.23 10.99
CA THR A 25 36.21 -16.42 10.66
C THR A 25 34.83 -16.37 11.31
N TYR A 26 33.80 -16.43 10.47
CA TYR A 26 32.40 -16.57 10.85
C TYR A 26 31.94 -18.01 10.57
N TYR A 27 31.11 -18.52 11.47
CA TYR A 27 30.48 -19.84 11.41
C TYR A 27 29.05 -19.68 10.93
N LYS A 28 28.73 -20.29 9.79
CA LYS A 28 27.40 -20.25 9.18
C LYS A 28 26.50 -21.26 9.86
N ILE A 29 25.61 -20.79 10.71
CA ILE A 29 24.64 -21.60 11.43
C ILE A 29 23.35 -21.63 10.59
N GLU A 30 22.84 -22.82 10.30
CA GLU A 30 21.50 -23.04 9.77
C GLU A 30 20.61 -23.53 10.92
N VAL A 31 19.55 -22.79 11.20
CA VAL A 31 18.50 -23.18 12.13
C VAL A 31 17.31 -23.68 11.32
N ASN A 32 16.83 -24.88 11.66
CA ASN A 32 15.65 -25.48 11.04
C ASN A 32 14.60 -25.72 12.13
N VAL A 33 13.38 -25.25 11.93
CA VAL A 33 12.20 -25.52 12.77
C VAL A 33 11.11 -26.02 11.84
N ALA A 34 10.87 -27.33 11.87
CA ALA A 34 9.99 -28.00 10.90
C ALA A 34 10.38 -27.69 9.43
N ASP A 35 9.49 -27.04 8.68
CA ASP A 35 9.68 -26.65 7.28
C ASP A 35 10.36 -25.28 7.09
N VAL A 36 10.52 -24.52 8.17
CA VAL A 36 11.12 -23.19 8.14
C VAL A 36 12.59 -23.27 8.50
N LYS A 37 13.41 -22.58 7.70
CA LYS A 37 14.85 -22.51 7.93
C LYS A 37 15.41 -21.13 7.66
N TRP A 38 16.43 -20.77 8.42
CA TRP A 38 17.17 -19.53 8.24
C TRP A 38 18.63 -19.69 8.64
N GLY A 39 19.45 -18.76 8.16
CA GLY A 39 20.90 -18.75 8.40
C GLY A 39 21.32 -17.56 9.26
N VAL A 40 22.22 -17.79 10.21
CA VAL A 40 22.88 -16.73 10.99
C VAL A 40 24.39 -17.00 11.00
N SER A 41 25.19 -15.94 10.96
CA SER A 41 26.66 -16.05 10.98
C SER A 41 27.21 -15.40 12.25
N HIS A 42 27.98 -16.17 13.02
CA HIS A 42 28.64 -15.68 14.24
C HIS A 42 30.13 -15.97 14.22
N ARG A 43 30.95 -15.05 14.74
CA ARG A 43 32.38 -15.33 15.00
C ARG A 43 32.50 -16.05 16.34
N TYR A 44 33.63 -16.74 16.56
CA TYR A 44 33.84 -17.50 17.80
C TYR A 44 33.65 -16.67 19.09
N ASN A 45 34.03 -15.39 19.08
CA ASN A 45 33.85 -14.53 20.25
C ASN A 45 32.38 -14.39 20.65
N ASP A 46 31.46 -14.38 19.70
CA ASP A 46 30.03 -14.24 20.00
C ASP A 46 29.50 -15.50 20.73
N PHE A 47 30.00 -16.69 20.37
CA PHE A 47 29.72 -17.93 21.11
C PHE A 47 30.30 -17.89 22.53
N TYR A 48 31.49 -17.31 22.70
CA TYR A 48 32.12 -17.16 24.01
C TYR A 48 31.32 -16.22 24.91
N ASP A 49 30.87 -15.09 24.37
CA ASP A 49 30.05 -14.10 25.08
C ASP A 49 28.68 -14.69 25.46
N LEU A 50 28.01 -15.38 24.53
CA LEU A 50 26.80 -16.16 24.80
C LEU A 50 27.03 -17.16 25.94
N HIS A 51 28.08 -17.95 25.85
CA HIS A 51 28.35 -19.02 26.81
C HIS A 51 28.56 -18.48 28.22
N ASN A 52 29.30 -17.38 28.38
CA ASN A 52 29.53 -16.77 29.68
C ASN A 52 28.20 -16.38 30.36
N ILE A 53 27.28 -15.77 29.61
CA ILE A 53 25.95 -15.39 30.12
C ILE A 53 25.15 -16.64 30.50
N LEU A 54 25.11 -17.65 29.62
CA LEU A 54 24.38 -18.89 29.88
C LEU A 54 24.90 -19.69 31.09
N VAL A 55 26.20 -19.64 31.36
CA VAL A 55 26.81 -20.26 32.55
C VAL A 55 26.38 -19.54 33.82
N VAL A 56 26.42 -18.21 33.83
CA VAL A 56 26.14 -17.39 35.03
C VAL A 56 24.64 -17.39 35.34
N ASP A 57 23.80 -17.15 34.32
CA ASP A 57 22.38 -16.84 34.53
C ASP A 57 21.47 -18.06 34.32
N HIS A 58 21.94 -19.10 33.64
CA HIS A 58 21.12 -20.24 33.21
C HIS A 58 21.69 -21.62 33.54
N GLY A 59 22.75 -21.70 34.35
CA GLY A 59 23.26 -22.97 34.88
C GLY A 59 23.89 -23.91 33.86
N VAL A 60 24.29 -23.40 32.70
CA VAL A 60 25.00 -24.19 31.69
C VAL A 60 26.39 -24.60 32.19
N SER A 61 26.81 -25.84 31.92
CA SER A 61 28.14 -26.34 32.30
C SER A 61 29.27 -25.55 31.64
N LYS A 62 30.35 -25.27 32.36
CA LYS A 62 31.49 -24.45 31.88
C LYS A 62 32.36 -25.12 30.81
N ASP A 63 32.32 -26.45 30.73
CA ASP A 63 33.31 -27.23 29.97
C ASP A 63 32.85 -27.64 28.57
N ILE A 64 31.63 -27.24 28.17
CA ILE A 64 31.02 -27.69 26.91
C ILE A 64 31.39 -26.83 25.70
N LEU A 65 31.93 -25.62 25.91
CA LEU A 65 32.35 -24.74 24.82
C LEU A 65 33.75 -25.16 24.31
N PRO A 66 33.92 -25.42 23.00
CA PRO A 66 35.22 -25.75 22.42
C PRO A 66 36.26 -24.64 22.64
N PRO A 67 37.54 -24.94 22.85
CA PRO A 67 38.55 -23.95 23.22
C PRO A 67 38.93 -22.95 22.12
N LYS A 68 39.30 -21.74 22.54
CA LYS A 68 39.68 -20.62 21.66
C LYS A 68 41.07 -20.75 21.02
N LYS A 69 42.00 -21.50 21.62
CA LYS A 69 43.40 -21.58 21.16
C LYS A 69 43.84 -23.02 20.93
N ALA A 70 44.39 -23.30 19.76
CA ALA A 70 45.24 -24.45 19.45
C ALA A 70 46.50 -24.00 18.70
N ILE A 71 47.50 -24.87 18.67
CA ILE A 71 48.73 -24.67 17.90
C ILE A 71 48.33 -24.68 16.41
N ARG A 72 48.32 -23.51 15.75
CA ARG A 72 47.81 -23.23 14.38
C ARG A 72 46.29 -22.95 14.26
N ASN A 73 45.82 -21.88 14.90
CA ASN A 73 44.42 -21.40 14.86
C ASN A 73 43.81 -21.14 13.46
N LYS A 74 44.62 -21.02 12.41
CA LYS A 74 44.16 -20.80 11.02
C LYS A 74 44.27 -22.05 10.14
N CYS A 75 44.67 -23.20 10.69
CA CYS A 75 44.71 -24.44 9.94
C CYS A 75 43.28 -24.86 9.55
N PRO A 76 43.02 -25.26 8.29
CA PRO A 76 41.70 -25.73 7.87
C PRO A 76 41.13 -26.85 8.76
N ASP A 77 41.98 -27.81 9.16
CA ASP A 77 41.59 -28.91 10.04
C ASP A 77 41.11 -28.43 11.42
N PHE A 78 41.74 -27.37 11.93
CA PHE A 78 41.37 -26.78 13.20
C PHE A 78 40.06 -26.01 13.11
N ILE A 79 39.86 -25.23 12.04
CA ILE A 79 38.62 -24.50 11.81
C ILE A 79 37.45 -25.48 11.69
N GLU A 80 37.65 -26.59 10.97
CA GLU A 80 36.66 -27.65 10.81
C GLU A 80 36.39 -28.42 12.11
N SER A 81 37.43 -28.77 12.88
CA SER A 81 37.28 -29.38 14.20
C SER A 81 36.48 -28.48 15.15
N ARG A 82 36.80 -27.18 15.17
CA ARG A 82 36.06 -26.19 15.94
C ARG A 82 34.62 -26.05 15.46
N ARG A 83 34.38 -26.02 14.14
CA ARG A 83 33.02 -25.97 13.56
C ARG A 83 32.15 -27.10 14.10
N ARG A 84 32.65 -28.35 14.07
CA ARG A 84 31.95 -29.52 14.64
C ARG A 84 31.72 -29.38 16.14
N GLY A 85 32.71 -28.89 16.88
CA GLY A 85 32.59 -28.66 18.32
C GLY A 85 31.52 -27.61 18.66
N LEU A 86 31.48 -26.50 17.92
CA LEU A 86 30.48 -25.43 18.11
C LEU A 86 29.07 -25.92 17.73
N GLU A 87 28.95 -26.76 16.71
CA GLU A 87 27.68 -27.39 16.34
C GLU A 87 27.17 -28.31 17.45
N ALA A 88 28.03 -29.18 17.99
CA ALA A 88 27.69 -30.04 19.12
C ALA A 88 27.29 -29.19 20.35
N TYR A 89 28.03 -28.12 20.62
CA TYR A 89 27.71 -27.16 21.68
C TYR A 89 26.30 -26.57 21.52
N LEU A 90 25.97 -26.00 20.35
CA LEU A 90 24.65 -25.39 20.13
C LEU A 90 23.51 -26.40 20.28
N ARG A 91 23.69 -27.64 19.80
CA ARG A 91 22.70 -28.71 19.97
C ARG A 91 22.52 -29.10 21.44
N SER A 92 23.60 -29.16 22.22
CA SER A 92 23.53 -29.41 23.66
C SER A 92 22.82 -28.28 24.40
N ILE A 93 23.13 -27.01 24.07
CA ILE A 93 22.44 -25.84 24.63
C ILE A 93 20.96 -25.87 24.31
N LEU A 94 20.60 -26.10 23.04
CA LEU A 94 19.19 -26.19 22.64
C LEU A 94 18.47 -27.28 23.42
N ASN A 95 19.02 -28.49 23.53
CA ASN A 95 18.35 -29.56 24.25
C ASN A 95 18.19 -29.27 25.75
N TYR A 96 19.17 -28.59 26.36
CA TYR A 96 19.12 -28.19 27.77
C TYR A 96 18.11 -27.06 28.02
N LEU A 97 18.09 -26.05 27.16
CA LEU A 97 17.28 -24.82 27.33
C LEU A 97 15.98 -24.80 26.52
N LYS A 98 15.62 -25.87 25.79
CA LYS A 98 14.42 -25.88 24.93
C LYS A 98 13.12 -25.51 25.62
N ARG A 99 13.03 -25.67 26.95
CA ARG A 99 11.84 -25.28 27.73
C ARG A 99 11.82 -23.80 28.11
N THR A 100 12.98 -23.21 28.36
CA THR A 100 13.09 -21.83 28.86
C THR A 100 13.43 -20.82 27.77
N MET A 101 14.15 -21.25 26.73
CA MET A 101 14.65 -20.44 25.60
C MET A 101 15.04 -19.02 26.01
N PRO A 102 16.15 -18.86 26.75
CA PRO A 102 16.58 -17.55 27.23
C PRO A 102 16.73 -16.54 26.09
N ARG A 103 16.39 -15.29 26.40
CA ARG A 103 16.36 -14.21 25.41
C ARG A 103 17.67 -14.05 24.64
N ILE A 104 18.81 -14.14 25.33
CA ILE A 104 20.14 -14.05 24.69
C ILE A 104 20.37 -15.17 23.66
N PHE A 105 19.81 -16.36 23.89
CA PHE A 105 19.93 -17.50 22.97
C PHE A 105 18.94 -17.37 21.80
N VAL A 106 17.72 -16.88 22.06
CA VAL A 106 16.72 -16.51 21.06
C VAL A 106 17.26 -15.43 20.11
N GLU A 107 18.00 -14.46 20.64
CA GLU A 107 18.64 -13.40 19.86
C GLU A 107 19.84 -13.92 19.07
N PHE A 108 20.71 -14.70 19.71
CA PHE A 108 21.86 -15.32 19.05
C PHE A 108 21.44 -16.18 17.85
N LEU A 109 20.32 -16.89 17.92
CA LEU A 109 19.83 -17.72 16.83
C LEU A 109 18.77 -17.05 15.96
N GLU A 110 18.50 -15.76 16.13
CA GLU A 110 17.49 -14.99 15.38
C GLU A 110 16.05 -15.56 15.43
N PHE A 111 15.69 -16.32 16.47
CA PHE A 111 14.30 -16.77 16.67
C PHE A 111 13.34 -15.58 16.77
N HIS A 112 13.76 -14.49 17.42
CA HIS A 112 13.00 -13.24 17.53
C HIS A 112 12.63 -12.57 16.18
N ILE A 113 13.20 -13.06 15.07
CA ILE A 113 12.95 -12.57 13.71
C ILE A 113 12.17 -13.59 12.87
N CYS A 114 12.40 -14.90 13.05
CA CYS A 114 11.84 -15.95 12.17
C CYS A 114 10.76 -16.81 12.83
N ASP A 115 10.58 -16.69 14.15
CA ASP A 115 9.62 -17.43 14.94
C ASP A 115 8.46 -16.54 15.40
N ILE A 116 7.24 -17.08 15.30
CA ILE A 116 6.00 -16.38 15.62
C ILE A 116 6.02 -15.84 17.05
N TYR A 117 6.35 -16.68 18.04
CA TYR A 117 6.21 -16.30 19.44
C TYR A 117 7.23 -15.24 19.85
N PHE A 118 8.50 -15.47 19.49
CA PHE A 118 9.57 -14.54 19.86
C PHE A 118 9.48 -13.22 19.08
N MET A 119 8.94 -13.23 17.86
CA MET A 119 8.60 -12.01 17.13
C MET A 119 7.49 -11.21 17.85
N LEU A 120 6.43 -11.88 18.31
CA LEU A 120 5.37 -11.20 19.06
C LEU A 120 5.89 -10.62 20.38
N GLN A 121 6.78 -11.31 21.07
CA GLN A 121 7.46 -10.76 22.25
C GLN A 121 8.25 -9.49 21.92
N ASN A 122 8.93 -9.42 20.77
CA ASN A 122 9.60 -8.19 20.36
C ASN A 122 8.64 -7.04 20.12
N LEU A 123 7.53 -7.32 19.43
CA LEU A 123 6.50 -6.33 19.18
C LEU A 123 5.90 -5.83 20.50
N ALA A 124 5.61 -6.73 21.44
CA ALA A 124 5.14 -6.37 22.78
C ALA A 124 6.12 -5.42 23.48
N PHE A 125 7.41 -5.77 23.48
CA PHE A 125 8.46 -4.93 24.06
C PHE A 125 8.55 -3.56 23.42
N GLN A 126 8.46 -3.48 22.10
CA GLN A 126 8.46 -2.22 21.38
C GLN A 126 7.23 -1.37 21.73
N PHE A 127 6.03 -1.97 21.69
CA PHE A 127 4.79 -1.26 21.99
C PHE A 127 4.69 -0.82 23.44
N TYR A 128 5.30 -1.54 24.38
CA TYR A 128 5.38 -1.10 25.76
C TYR A 128 6.00 0.31 25.91
N PHE A 129 6.96 0.68 25.06
CA PHE A 129 7.61 2.00 25.12
C PHE A 129 7.03 3.00 24.13
N GLU A 130 6.60 2.55 22.95
CA GLU A 130 6.32 3.43 21.81
C GLU A 130 4.83 3.57 21.49
N ALA A 131 3.95 2.73 22.05
CA ALA A 131 2.54 2.66 21.66
C ALA A 131 1.84 4.04 21.72
N ASP A 132 1.91 4.74 22.85
CA ASP A 132 1.24 6.04 23.02
C ASP A 132 1.73 7.07 22.00
N THR A 133 3.03 7.09 21.74
CA THR A 133 3.64 8.01 20.76
C THR A 133 3.13 7.74 19.35
N VAL A 134 3.02 6.47 18.99
CA VAL A 134 2.54 6.04 17.68
C VAL A 134 1.03 6.24 17.54
N LEU A 135 0.24 5.90 18.56
CA LEU A 135 -1.23 6.00 18.54
C LEU A 135 -1.71 7.46 18.55
N CYS A 136 -0.96 8.37 19.18
CA CYS A 136 -1.22 9.81 19.08
C CYS A 136 -0.75 10.43 17.75
N SER A 137 -0.02 9.67 16.92
CA SER A 137 0.40 10.12 15.60
C SER A 137 -0.69 9.91 14.56
N SER A 138 -0.82 10.84 13.62
CA SER A 138 -1.62 10.65 12.40
C SER A 138 -0.88 9.84 11.32
N LYS A 139 0.35 9.39 11.60
CA LYS A 139 1.15 8.60 10.65
C LYS A 139 0.70 7.15 10.67
N SER A 140 0.71 6.52 9.49
CA SER A 140 0.46 5.08 9.38
C SER A 140 1.59 4.29 10.03
N TYR A 141 1.23 3.36 10.93
CA TYR A 141 2.18 2.37 11.42
C TYR A 141 2.37 1.27 10.38
N MET A 142 3.61 0.86 10.16
CA MET A 142 3.96 -0.11 9.14
C MET A 142 4.11 -1.51 9.74
N PHE A 143 3.34 -2.47 9.22
CA PHE A 143 3.57 -3.89 9.45
C PHE A 143 4.00 -4.58 8.14
N ASP A 144 4.82 -5.61 8.27
CA ASP A 144 5.02 -6.57 7.18
C ASP A 144 4.06 -7.78 7.31
N PRO A 145 3.88 -8.59 6.26
CA PRO A 145 3.05 -9.79 6.32
C PRO A 145 3.52 -10.85 7.34
N LEU A 146 4.81 -10.89 7.72
CA LEU A 146 5.29 -11.84 8.74
C LEU A 146 4.73 -11.47 10.11
N GLN A 147 4.80 -10.19 10.46
CA GLN A 147 4.26 -9.67 11.72
C GLN A 147 2.75 -9.84 11.78
N LEU A 148 2.03 -9.51 10.71
CA LEU A 148 0.57 -9.72 10.66
C LEU A 148 0.19 -11.19 10.71
N HIS A 149 0.96 -12.07 10.06
CA HIS A 149 0.76 -13.51 10.18
C HIS A 149 1.00 -13.99 11.61
N ALA A 150 2.05 -13.52 12.29
CA ALA A 150 2.31 -13.84 13.68
C ALA A 150 1.16 -13.38 14.60
N ILE A 151 0.67 -12.14 14.40
CA ILE A 151 -0.50 -11.60 15.11
C ILE A 151 -1.76 -12.45 14.82
N SER A 152 -1.95 -12.89 13.57
CA SER A 152 -3.08 -13.75 13.21
C SER A 152 -3.01 -15.13 13.89
N GLU A 153 -1.82 -15.70 14.02
CA GLU A 153 -1.62 -16.96 14.74
C GLU A 153 -1.81 -16.81 16.25
N CYS A 154 -1.60 -15.60 16.80
CA CYS A 154 -1.84 -15.28 18.21
C CYS A 154 -3.29 -15.56 18.65
N PHE A 155 -4.27 -15.42 17.74
CA PHE A 155 -5.68 -15.66 18.03
C PHE A 155 -6.08 -17.13 17.97
N LYS A 156 -5.26 -18.00 17.38
CA LYS A 156 -5.63 -19.38 17.09
C LYS A 156 -5.25 -20.35 18.20
N LYS A 157 -4.25 -20.02 19.02
CA LYS A 157 -3.65 -20.96 19.96
C LYS A 157 -3.25 -20.27 21.27
N PRO A 158 -3.45 -20.93 22.43
CA PRO A 158 -2.87 -20.46 23.68
C PRO A 158 -1.34 -20.57 23.59
N PHE A 159 -0.64 -19.52 24.03
CA PHE A 159 0.81 -19.54 24.13
C PHE A 159 1.26 -20.23 25.42
N PRO A 160 2.49 -20.78 25.45
CA PRO A 160 3.03 -21.36 26.67
C PRO A 160 3.08 -20.32 27.80
N GLU A 161 2.58 -20.71 28.98
CA GLU A 161 2.76 -19.94 30.22
C GLU A 161 4.23 -19.95 30.58
N MET A 162 4.86 -18.77 30.61
CA MET A 162 6.26 -18.64 31.03
C MET A 162 6.31 -18.18 32.49
N GLU A 163 6.93 -18.99 33.35
CA GLU A 163 7.24 -18.64 34.73
C GLU A 163 8.18 -17.41 34.75
N HIS A 164 7.74 -16.32 35.39
CA HIS A 164 8.48 -15.07 35.55
C HIS A 164 8.78 -14.28 34.26
N SER A 165 7.74 -13.99 33.47
CA SER A 165 7.82 -13.08 32.33
C SER A 165 7.95 -11.62 32.78
N ASP A 166 9.01 -10.94 32.33
CA ASP A 166 9.08 -9.48 32.33
C ASP A 166 7.85 -8.90 31.61
N LYS A 167 7.08 -8.05 32.31
CA LYS A 167 5.81 -7.48 31.82
C LYS A 167 5.95 -6.70 30.52
N ARG A 168 7.16 -6.26 30.16
CA ARG A 168 7.43 -5.59 28.89
C ARG A 168 7.20 -6.50 27.69
N TYR A 169 7.30 -7.82 27.85
CA TYR A 169 7.10 -8.79 26.77
C TYR A 169 5.68 -9.39 26.76
N ASP A 170 4.75 -8.82 27.54
CA ASP A 170 3.37 -9.29 27.58
C ASP A 170 2.67 -9.04 26.23
N LEU A 171 2.15 -10.11 25.62
CA LEU A 171 1.49 -10.05 24.33
C LEU A 171 0.21 -9.19 24.34
N CYS A 172 -0.34 -8.87 25.52
CA CYS A 172 -1.43 -7.91 25.65
C CYS A 172 -1.07 -6.55 25.05
N HIS A 173 0.19 -6.10 25.11
CA HIS A 173 0.61 -4.83 24.50
C HIS A 173 0.41 -4.82 22.98
N VAL A 174 0.63 -5.96 22.31
CA VAL A 174 0.39 -6.10 20.86
C VAL A 174 -1.10 -5.99 20.55
N MET A 175 -1.92 -6.63 21.37
CA MET A 175 -3.37 -6.66 21.21
C MET A 175 -4.00 -5.30 21.44
N ASP A 176 -3.60 -4.63 22.53
CA ASP A 176 -4.07 -3.29 22.89
C ASP A 176 -3.66 -2.29 21.82
N PHE A 177 -2.41 -2.33 21.36
CA PHE A 177 -1.92 -1.49 20.27
C PHE A 177 -2.71 -1.71 18.98
N CYS A 178 -2.85 -2.96 18.52
CA CYS A 178 -3.58 -3.26 17.28
C CYS A 178 -5.05 -2.81 17.35
N SER A 179 -5.70 -2.98 18.51
CA SER A 179 -7.10 -2.60 18.69
C SER A 179 -7.36 -1.11 18.59
N GLN A 180 -6.37 -0.27 18.93
CA GLN A 180 -6.46 1.18 18.94
C GLN A 180 -5.90 1.83 17.66
N LEU A 181 -5.09 1.10 16.88
CA LEU A 181 -4.47 1.63 15.68
C LEU A 181 -5.50 2.07 14.63
N GLN A 182 -5.41 3.32 14.19
CA GLN A 182 -6.33 3.91 13.21
C GLN A 182 -5.77 3.92 11.78
N HIS A 183 -4.44 3.98 11.63
CA HIS A 183 -3.76 4.08 10.34
C HIS A 183 -2.74 2.96 10.18
N LEU A 184 -3.01 2.03 9.27
CA LEU A 184 -2.18 0.86 9.00
C LEU A 184 -1.59 0.93 7.59
N CYS A 185 -0.29 0.71 7.47
CA CYS A 185 0.39 0.45 6.21
C CYS A 185 0.93 -0.98 6.24
N VAL A 186 0.61 -1.77 5.22
CA VAL A 186 1.12 -3.13 5.08
C VAL A 186 1.98 -3.21 3.82
N VAL A 187 3.25 -3.59 3.99
CA VAL A 187 4.22 -3.67 2.88
C VAL A 187 4.69 -5.10 2.70
N GLY A 188 4.24 -5.72 1.61
CA GLY A 188 4.61 -7.07 1.23
C GLY A 188 5.91 -7.16 0.44
N SER A 189 6.39 -8.39 0.28
CA SER A 189 7.53 -8.71 -0.58
C SER A 189 7.43 -10.14 -1.12
N LEU A 190 7.81 -10.30 -2.39
CA LEU A 190 7.96 -11.60 -3.04
C LEU A 190 9.35 -12.22 -2.82
N ALA A 191 10.30 -11.43 -2.29
CA ALA A 191 11.63 -11.91 -1.97
C ALA A 191 11.61 -12.74 -0.68
N LYS A 192 12.60 -13.62 -0.54
CA LYS A 192 12.85 -14.32 0.72
C LYS A 192 13.16 -13.29 1.81
N PHE A 193 12.64 -13.52 3.01
CA PHE A 193 12.89 -12.67 4.15
C PHE A 193 14.26 -12.97 4.73
N LYS A 194 15.21 -12.03 4.57
CA LYS A 194 16.61 -12.20 4.97
C LYS A 194 17.22 -13.51 4.44
N SER A 195 17.90 -14.27 5.29
CA SER A 195 18.47 -15.59 5.00
C SER A 195 17.45 -16.74 5.06
N SER A 196 16.20 -16.45 5.44
CA SER A 196 15.18 -17.49 5.63
C SER A 196 14.59 -17.98 4.31
N ASN A 197 13.95 -19.15 4.34
CA ASN A 197 13.13 -19.63 3.24
C ASN A 197 11.69 -19.06 3.25
N VAL A 198 11.36 -18.19 4.21
CA VAL A 198 10.04 -17.58 4.34
C VAL A 198 9.87 -16.49 3.29
N ILE A 199 8.71 -16.49 2.62
CA ILE A 199 8.32 -15.43 1.68
C ILE A 199 7.10 -14.72 2.30
N PRO A 200 7.20 -13.42 2.66
CA PRO A 200 6.12 -12.67 3.31
C PRO A 200 4.77 -12.83 2.60
N ASN A 201 4.75 -12.66 1.28
CA ASN A 201 3.53 -12.70 0.48
C ASN A 201 2.89 -14.09 0.32
N ARG A 202 3.47 -15.14 0.91
CA ARG A 202 2.87 -16.50 0.96
C ARG A 202 2.23 -16.80 2.31
N LEU A 203 2.35 -15.90 3.29
CA LEU A 203 1.81 -16.10 4.62
C LEU A 203 0.39 -15.52 4.69
N PRO A 204 -0.61 -16.34 5.09
CA PRO A 204 -1.97 -15.85 5.27
C PRO A 204 -2.07 -15.00 6.54
N PHE A 205 -2.80 -13.88 6.48
CA PHE A 205 -3.04 -13.04 7.65
C PHE A 205 -4.44 -12.43 7.63
N GLU A 206 -4.94 -12.09 8.82
CA GLU A 206 -6.19 -11.39 9.01
C GLU A 206 -6.00 -10.06 9.73
N LEU A 207 -7.04 -9.23 9.71
CA LEU A 207 -7.04 -7.90 10.31
C LEU A 207 -8.14 -7.74 11.39
N SER A 208 -8.62 -8.86 11.94
CA SER A 208 -9.68 -8.89 12.97
C SER A 208 -9.30 -8.13 14.25
N ALA A 209 -7.99 -8.07 14.56
CA ALA A 209 -7.41 -7.36 15.69
C ALA A 209 -7.60 -5.83 15.62
N PHE A 210 -7.73 -5.26 14.42
CA PHE A 210 -7.68 -3.81 14.19
C PHE A 210 -9.06 -3.16 14.29
N LYS A 211 -9.59 -3.11 15.51
CA LYS A 211 -10.95 -2.68 15.82
C LYS A 211 -11.21 -1.17 15.68
N SER A 212 -10.19 -0.35 15.44
CA SER A 212 -10.33 1.11 15.28
C SER A 212 -9.85 1.61 13.93
N LEU A 213 -9.61 0.70 12.98
CA LEU A 213 -8.94 1.02 11.73
C LEU A 213 -9.81 1.87 10.80
N GLN A 214 -9.30 3.04 10.42
CA GLN A 214 -9.96 3.99 9.52
C GLN A 214 -9.22 4.14 8.19
N PHE A 215 -7.89 4.00 8.21
CA PHE A 215 -7.04 4.09 7.03
C PHE A 215 -6.22 2.81 6.86
N LEU A 216 -6.32 2.20 5.68
CA LEU A 216 -5.56 1.01 5.30
C LEU A 216 -4.82 1.26 3.99
N GLU A 217 -3.50 1.19 4.06
CA GLU A 217 -2.64 1.19 2.88
C GLU A 217 -2.00 -0.19 2.69
N ILE A 218 -2.14 -0.76 1.49
CA ILE A 218 -1.56 -2.03 1.10
C ILE A 218 -0.60 -1.82 -0.07
N ARG A 219 0.64 -2.24 0.09
CA ARG A 219 1.70 -2.13 -0.91
C ARG A 219 2.32 -3.48 -1.19
N SER A 220 2.37 -3.88 -2.46
CA SER A 220 3.11 -5.09 -2.88
C SER A 220 2.72 -6.39 -2.17
N ILE A 221 1.43 -6.56 -1.82
CA ILE A 221 0.86 -7.76 -1.20
C ILE A 221 0.08 -8.60 -2.22
N ASN A 222 0.03 -9.92 -2.00
CA ASN A 222 -0.92 -10.82 -2.65
C ASN A 222 -2.23 -10.91 -1.85
N PHE A 223 -3.34 -10.44 -2.43
CA PHE A 223 -4.68 -10.47 -1.83
C PHE A 223 -5.32 -11.87 -1.72
N GLU A 224 -4.65 -12.94 -2.14
CA GLU A 224 -5.06 -14.32 -1.85
C GLU A 224 -4.78 -14.73 -0.41
N GLN A 225 -3.88 -14.02 0.28
CA GLN A 225 -3.45 -14.35 1.64
C GLN A 225 -4.22 -13.57 2.72
N LEU A 226 -4.94 -12.51 2.36
CA LEU A 226 -5.72 -11.71 3.29
C LEU A 226 -7.10 -12.34 3.49
N TYR A 227 -7.50 -12.58 4.74
CA TYR A 227 -8.82 -13.13 5.08
C TYR A 227 -9.47 -12.41 6.28
N SER A 228 -10.73 -12.73 6.58
CA SER A 228 -11.50 -12.18 7.72
C SER A 228 -11.56 -10.65 7.79
N THR A 229 -12.00 -9.97 6.72
CA THR A 229 -12.06 -8.49 6.69
C THR A 229 -13.39 -7.89 7.15
N GLY A 230 -14.33 -8.73 7.61
CA GLY A 230 -15.71 -8.33 7.92
C GLY A 230 -15.84 -7.13 8.86
N ASN A 231 -15.04 -7.08 9.94
CA ASN A 231 -15.10 -5.98 10.92
C ASN A 231 -14.68 -4.64 10.32
N LEU A 232 -13.82 -4.66 9.29
CA LEU A 232 -13.29 -3.44 8.66
C LEU A 232 -14.31 -2.76 7.75
N ARG A 233 -15.28 -3.51 7.20
CA ARG A 233 -16.20 -2.99 6.17
C ARG A 233 -16.99 -1.76 6.58
N LYS A 234 -17.34 -1.65 7.87
CA LYS A 234 -18.09 -0.51 8.42
C LYS A 234 -17.19 0.63 8.90
N MET A 235 -15.94 0.33 9.26
CA MET A 235 -15.06 1.24 9.97
C MET A 235 -14.05 1.92 9.06
N LEU A 236 -13.58 1.19 8.05
CA LEU A 236 -12.57 1.66 7.13
C LEU A 236 -13.14 2.76 6.24
N GLN A 237 -12.56 3.96 6.33
CA GLN A 237 -12.98 5.12 5.56
C GLN A 237 -12.13 5.31 4.31
N ASN A 238 -10.83 5.01 4.45
CA ASN A 238 -9.84 5.27 3.44
C ASN A 238 -9.08 3.98 3.14
N ILE A 239 -9.08 3.56 1.89
CA ILE A 239 -8.28 2.44 1.43
C ILE A 239 -7.36 2.89 0.29
N ARG A 240 -6.09 2.51 0.39
CA ARG A 240 -5.09 2.71 -0.64
C ARG A 240 -4.43 1.39 -0.98
N VAL A 241 -4.47 1.01 -2.25
CA VAL A 241 -3.84 -0.22 -2.75
C VAL A 241 -3.00 0.14 -3.96
N HIS A 242 -1.69 -0.05 -3.89
CA HIS A 242 -0.80 0.19 -5.03
C HIS A 242 0.31 -0.84 -5.12
N LYS A 243 0.86 -0.99 -6.34
CA LYS A 243 1.99 -1.89 -6.63
C LYS A 243 1.70 -3.35 -6.26
N THR A 244 0.44 -3.80 -6.33
CA THR A 244 0.03 -5.19 -5.98
C THR A 244 -0.20 -6.06 -7.21
N ALA A 245 0.09 -5.55 -8.41
CA ALA A 245 -0.13 -6.21 -9.70
C ALA A 245 -1.58 -6.68 -9.97
N VAL A 246 -2.53 -6.26 -9.14
CA VAL A 246 -3.96 -6.57 -9.23
C VAL A 246 -4.53 -6.12 -10.58
N THR A 247 -5.36 -6.97 -11.17
CA THR A 247 -5.97 -6.74 -12.50
C THR A 247 -7.48 -6.49 -12.44
N SER A 248 -8.12 -6.79 -11.30
CA SER A 248 -9.57 -6.61 -11.07
C SER A 248 -9.84 -6.08 -9.65
N MET A 249 -10.83 -5.20 -9.51
CA MET A 249 -11.24 -4.63 -8.23
C MET A 249 -11.81 -5.72 -7.29
N SER A 250 -12.40 -6.77 -7.85
CA SER A 250 -12.91 -7.91 -7.10
C SER A 250 -11.83 -8.59 -6.26
N GLN A 251 -10.57 -8.60 -6.72
CA GLN A 251 -9.45 -9.17 -5.97
C GLN A 251 -9.24 -8.49 -4.61
N ILE A 252 -9.58 -7.20 -4.53
CA ILE A 252 -9.45 -6.34 -3.36
C ILE A 252 -10.74 -6.35 -2.54
N LEU A 253 -11.89 -6.04 -3.17
CA LEU A 253 -13.16 -5.85 -2.49
C LEU A 253 -13.80 -7.14 -1.97
N LEU A 254 -13.42 -8.28 -2.58
CA LEU A 254 -13.82 -9.64 -2.20
C LEU A 254 -12.61 -10.46 -1.70
N CYS A 255 -11.61 -9.82 -1.09
CA CYS A 255 -10.37 -10.49 -0.69
C CYS A 255 -10.58 -11.68 0.26
N ASP A 256 -11.58 -11.62 1.14
CA ASP A 256 -11.94 -12.67 2.12
C ASP A 256 -12.98 -13.69 1.61
N VAL A 257 -13.38 -13.61 0.34
CA VAL A 257 -14.35 -14.52 -0.27
C VAL A 257 -13.62 -15.57 -1.11
N LEU A 258 -13.83 -16.85 -0.79
CA LEU A 258 -13.21 -17.98 -1.49
C LEU A 258 -13.48 -17.97 -3.00
N HIS A 259 -14.67 -17.51 -3.41
CA HIS A 259 -15.07 -17.34 -4.80
C HIS A 259 -15.33 -15.86 -5.07
N LYS A 260 -14.29 -15.15 -5.53
CA LYS A 260 -14.29 -13.69 -5.85
C LYS A 260 -15.20 -13.30 -7.04
N SER A 261 -16.21 -14.12 -7.33
CA SER A 261 -17.16 -13.97 -8.43
C SER A 261 -18.58 -13.63 -7.96
N VAL A 262 -18.89 -13.87 -6.68
CA VAL A 262 -20.24 -13.63 -6.15
C VAL A 262 -20.23 -12.32 -5.37
N VAL A 263 -20.96 -11.33 -5.86
CA VAL A 263 -21.16 -10.06 -5.16
C VAL A 263 -22.44 -10.15 -4.33
N ASP A 264 -22.31 -10.15 -3.01
CA ASP A 264 -23.44 -10.19 -2.06
C ASP A 264 -23.49 -8.91 -1.19
N GLN A 265 -24.70 -8.53 -0.77
CA GLN A 265 -24.97 -7.39 0.11
C GLN A 265 -24.29 -7.53 1.48
N SER A 266 -23.99 -8.75 1.92
CA SER A 266 -23.24 -9.00 3.15
C SER A 266 -21.79 -8.49 3.12
N GLN A 267 -21.26 -8.17 1.93
CA GLN A 267 -19.87 -7.80 1.69
C GLN A 267 -19.69 -6.30 1.40
N VAL A 268 -20.71 -5.48 1.63
CA VAL A 268 -20.65 -4.04 1.33
C VAL A 268 -19.73 -3.32 2.32
N TRP A 269 -18.79 -2.56 1.77
CA TRP A 269 -17.90 -1.64 2.47
C TRP A 269 -18.59 -0.29 2.67
N THR A 270 -19.46 -0.21 3.67
CA THR A 270 -20.27 0.99 3.94
C THR A 270 -19.45 2.17 4.46
N GLY A 271 -18.28 1.90 5.06
CA GLY A 271 -17.42 2.94 5.62
C GLY A 271 -16.60 3.71 4.58
N ILE A 272 -16.27 3.08 3.45
CA ILE A 272 -15.26 3.61 2.53
C ILE A 272 -15.82 4.82 1.77
N THR A 273 -15.13 5.94 1.91
CA THR A 273 -15.40 7.20 1.21
C THR A 273 -14.27 7.61 0.28
N HIS A 274 -13.04 7.18 0.57
CA HIS A 274 -11.85 7.46 -0.24
C HIS A 274 -11.19 6.15 -0.65
N MET A 275 -11.07 5.92 -1.96
CA MET A 275 -10.47 4.72 -2.52
C MET A 275 -9.41 5.10 -3.55
N ASP A 276 -8.18 4.67 -3.28
CA ASP A 276 -7.04 4.87 -4.17
C ASP A 276 -6.48 3.52 -4.62
N LEU A 277 -6.73 3.18 -5.88
CA LEU A 277 -6.22 1.95 -6.52
C LEU A 277 -5.19 2.27 -7.60
N SER A 278 -4.49 3.39 -7.47
CA SER A 278 -3.50 3.84 -8.43
C SER A 278 -2.28 2.90 -8.49
N ASN A 279 -1.54 2.91 -9.60
CA ASN A 279 -0.32 2.11 -9.81
C ASN A 279 -0.55 0.60 -9.68
N ASN A 280 -1.59 0.08 -10.34
CA ASN A 280 -1.86 -1.36 -10.45
C ASN A 280 -1.98 -1.76 -11.94
N ASN A 281 -2.53 -2.93 -12.22
CA ASN A 281 -2.74 -3.43 -13.58
C ASN A 281 -4.23 -3.55 -13.90
N LEU A 282 -5.09 -2.71 -13.30
CA LEU A 282 -6.53 -2.78 -13.54
C LEU A 282 -6.83 -2.54 -15.01
N THR A 283 -7.61 -3.44 -15.62
CA THR A 283 -7.98 -3.35 -17.04
C THR A 283 -9.39 -2.81 -17.26
N SER A 284 -10.23 -2.88 -16.22
CA SER A 284 -11.61 -2.40 -16.25
C SER A 284 -12.11 -2.08 -14.84
N ILE A 285 -13.15 -1.26 -14.77
CA ILE A 285 -13.96 -1.07 -13.56
C ILE A 285 -15.05 -2.14 -13.57
N ASP A 286 -14.85 -3.23 -12.83
CA ASP A 286 -15.79 -4.35 -12.78
C ASP A 286 -16.98 -4.10 -11.82
N GLU A 287 -17.98 -4.99 -11.82
CA GLU A 287 -19.19 -4.82 -11.02
C GLU A 287 -18.96 -4.81 -9.51
N SER A 288 -17.81 -5.27 -9.01
CA SER A 288 -17.53 -5.28 -7.56
C SER A 288 -17.49 -3.87 -6.97
N ILE A 289 -17.36 -2.83 -7.79
CA ILE A 289 -17.46 -1.43 -7.37
C ILE A 289 -18.79 -1.10 -6.66
N LYS A 290 -19.86 -1.86 -6.91
CA LYS A 290 -21.14 -1.72 -6.18
C LYS A 290 -21.04 -2.03 -4.69
N LEU A 291 -19.96 -2.69 -4.25
CA LEU A 291 -19.68 -2.97 -2.84
C LEU A 291 -19.20 -1.73 -2.07
N VAL A 292 -18.89 -0.62 -2.74
CA VAL A 292 -18.37 0.59 -2.08
C VAL A 292 -19.27 1.81 -2.39
N PRO A 293 -20.57 1.76 -2.09
CA PRO A 293 -21.57 2.72 -2.60
C PRO A 293 -21.39 4.16 -2.08
N ASN A 294 -20.62 4.35 -1.00
CA ASN A 294 -20.40 5.65 -0.36
C ASN A 294 -19.09 6.33 -0.79
N VAL A 295 -18.39 5.80 -1.80
CA VAL A 295 -17.15 6.39 -2.30
C VAL A 295 -17.43 7.76 -2.92
N LYS A 296 -16.71 8.77 -2.42
CA LYS A 296 -16.72 10.16 -2.88
C LYS A 296 -15.49 10.50 -3.71
N VAL A 297 -14.36 9.86 -3.40
CA VAL A 297 -13.08 10.07 -4.06
C VAL A 297 -12.56 8.72 -4.56
N LEU A 298 -12.41 8.59 -5.88
CA LEU A 298 -11.87 7.39 -6.53
C LEU A 298 -10.67 7.75 -7.38
N LEU A 299 -9.51 7.20 -7.04
CA LEU A 299 -8.25 7.37 -7.77
C LEU A 299 -7.85 6.05 -8.42
N LEU A 300 -7.68 6.05 -9.74
CA LEU A 300 -7.35 4.88 -10.58
C LEU A 300 -6.15 5.17 -11.49
N ASN A 301 -5.27 6.08 -11.08
CA ASN A 301 -4.16 6.55 -11.91
C ASN A 301 -3.14 5.44 -12.21
N HIS A 302 -2.43 5.53 -13.34
CA HIS A 302 -1.41 4.55 -13.71
C HIS A 302 -1.95 3.11 -13.69
N ASN A 303 -2.99 2.86 -14.48
CA ASN A 303 -3.58 1.53 -14.69
C ASN A 303 -3.68 1.25 -16.20
N LYS A 304 -4.40 0.21 -16.60
CA LYS A 304 -4.59 -0.20 -18.00
C LYS A 304 -6.06 -0.14 -18.41
N ILE A 305 -6.83 0.78 -17.81
CA ILE A 305 -8.27 0.87 -18.02
C ILE A 305 -8.52 1.54 -19.37
N SER A 306 -9.28 0.86 -20.25
CA SER A 306 -9.60 1.39 -21.58
C SER A 306 -10.98 2.04 -21.69
N SER A 307 -11.87 1.79 -20.72
CA SER A 307 -13.25 2.29 -20.75
C SER A 307 -13.76 2.63 -19.36
N ILE A 308 -14.49 3.74 -19.27
CA ILE A 308 -15.24 4.12 -18.07
C ILE A 308 -16.57 3.35 -18.10
N SER A 309 -16.81 2.53 -17.08
CA SER A 309 -17.99 1.66 -16.93
C SER A 309 -18.32 1.45 -15.45
N ASN A 310 -19.56 1.02 -15.13
CA ASN A 310 -20.01 0.63 -13.79
C ASN A 310 -19.92 1.70 -12.68
N LEU A 311 -19.56 2.95 -13.01
CA LEU A 311 -19.53 4.04 -12.03
C LEU A 311 -20.92 4.59 -11.68
N SER A 312 -21.98 4.17 -12.39
CA SER A 312 -23.36 4.55 -12.08
C SER A 312 -23.83 4.03 -10.71
N PHE A 313 -23.15 3.03 -10.14
CA PHE A 313 -23.37 2.55 -8.79
C PHE A 313 -22.85 3.51 -7.70
N LEU A 314 -21.94 4.42 -8.04
CA LEU A 314 -21.31 5.35 -7.10
C LEU A 314 -22.00 6.72 -7.12
N THR A 315 -23.21 6.77 -6.56
CA THR A 315 -24.06 7.97 -6.59
C THR A 315 -23.49 9.15 -5.79
N GLN A 316 -22.55 8.90 -4.88
CA GLN A 316 -21.87 9.92 -4.07
C GLN A 316 -20.50 10.33 -4.63
N LEU A 317 -20.10 9.80 -5.79
CA LEU A 317 -18.79 10.10 -6.37
C LEU A 317 -18.73 11.57 -6.81
N VAL A 318 -17.72 12.28 -6.30
CA VAL A 318 -17.50 13.72 -6.52
C VAL A 318 -16.16 13.97 -7.20
N HIS A 319 -15.15 13.15 -6.89
CA HIS A 319 -13.80 13.23 -7.45
C HIS A 319 -13.41 11.90 -8.09
N LEU A 320 -13.06 11.96 -9.38
CA LEU A 320 -12.56 10.83 -10.15
C LEU A 320 -11.25 11.24 -10.85
N SER A 321 -10.19 10.47 -10.59
CA SER A 321 -8.91 10.62 -11.28
C SER A 321 -8.54 9.29 -11.91
N MET A 322 -8.32 9.28 -13.23
CA MET A 322 -7.93 8.14 -14.04
C MET A 322 -6.80 8.53 -15.01
N SER A 323 -5.86 9.35 -14.54
CA SER A 323 -4.70 9.74 -15.34
C SER A 323 -3.82 8.55 -15.69
N ASP A 324 -3.10 8.65 -16.81
CA ASP A 324 -2.21 7.59 -17.31
C ASP A 324 -2.91 6.22 -17.39
N ASN A 325 -3.93 6.16 -18.26
CA ASN A 325 -4.71 4.98 -18.58
C ASN A 325 -4.82 4.85 -20.13
N LEU A 326 -5.67 3.94 -20.61
CA LEU A 326 -5.84 3.64 -22.03
C LEU A 326 -7.18 4.14 -22.58
N ILE A 327 -7.76 5.17 -21.97
CA ILE A 327 -9.10 5.68 -22.33
C ILE A 327 -9.02 6.44 -23.65
N ASN A 328 -9.85 6.07 -24.62
CA ASN A 328 -9.91 6.72 -25.93
C ASN A 328 -11.30 7.25 -26.31
N SER A 329 -12.36 6.81 -25.62
CA SER A 329 -13.73 7.28 -25.80
C SER A 329 -14.38 7.59 -24.45
N CYS A 330 -15.07 8.72 -24.43
CA CYS A 330 -15.86 9.22 -23.31
C CYS A 330 -17.35 9.30 -23.67
N ASP A 331 -17.83 8.43 -24.56
CA ASP A 331 -19.23 8.49 -24.99
C ASP A 331 -20.19 8.25 -23.84
N GLN A 332 -21.23 9.10 -23.78
CA GLN A 332 -22.31 9.04 -22.81
C GLN A 332 -21.85 9.05 -21.34
N LEU A 333 -20.79 9.80 -20.98
CA LEU A 333 -20.33 9.87 -19.58
C LEU A 333 -21.44 10.24 -18.59
N HIS A 334 -22.38 11.11 -18.97
CA HIS A 334 -23.52 11.49 -18.15
C HIS A 334 -24.47 10.34 -17.74
N THR A 335 -24.40 9.17 -18.40
CA THR A 335 -25.16 7.97 -17.99
C THR A 335 -24.38 7.09 -17.03
N LYS A 336 -23.07 7.32 -16.91
CA LYS A 336 -22.11 6.52 -16.14
C LYS A 336 -21.62 7.23 -14.89
N LEU A 337 -21.58 8.55 -14.92
CA LEU A 337 -21.12 9.41 -13.84
C LEU A 337 -22.30 10.21 -13.31
N GLY A 338 -22.39 10.30 -11.97
CA GLY A 338 -23.37 11.15 -11.28
C GLY A 338 -22.90 12.61 -11.18
N ASN A 339 -23.02 13.20 -9.99
CA ASN A 339 -22.66 14.59 -9.70
C ASN A 339 -21.14 14.78 -9.50
N ILE A 340 -20.36 14.45 -10.52
CA ILE A 340 -18.91 14.65 -10.51
C ILE A 340 -18.60 16.15 -10.56
N LEU A 341 -17.80 16.63 -9.61
CA LEU A 341 -17.29 18.00 -9.58
C LEU A 341 -15.89 18.09 -10.19
N THR A 342 -15.08 17.04 -10.00
CA THR A 342 -13.67 17.03 -10.42
C THR A 342 -13.34 15.74 -11.18
N LEU A 343 -12.85 15.91 -12.41
CA LEU A 343 -12.53 14.80 -13.30
C LEU A 343 -11.14 15.01 -13.91
N ASP A 344 -10.23 14.09 -13.60
CA ASP A 344 -8.90 14.03 -14.19
C ASP A 344 -8.78 12.80 -15.09
N LEU A 345 -8.62 13.06 -16.39
CA LEU A 345 -8.38 12.09 -17.46
C LEU A 345 -7.10 12.44 -18.23
N SER A 346 -6.15 13.12 -17.58
CA SER A 346 -4.87 13.47 -18.20
C SER A 346 -4.09 12.24 -18.66
N GLN A 347 -3.19 12.40 -19.63
CA GLN A 347 -2.34 11.31 -20.14
C GLN A 347 -3.14 10.09 -20.60
N ASN A 348 -4.18 10.30 -21.39
CA ASN A 348 -4.97 9.25 -22.03
C ASN A 348 -4.92 9.43 -23.57
N ALA A 349 -5.84 8.80 -24.30
CA ALA A 349 -5.92 8.87 -25.76
C ALA A 349 -7.24 9.50 -26.24
N ILE A 350 -7.83 10.41 -25.46
CA ILE A 350 -9.13 11.05 -25.74
C ILE A 350 -8.97 12.05 -26.86
N ALA A 351 -9.80 11.95 -27.90
CA ALA A 351 -9.77 12.86 -29.05
C ALA A 351 -10.97 13.83 -29.10
N THR A 352 -12.09 13.50 -28.45
CA THR A 352 -13.36 14.23 -28.55
C THR A 352 -13.91 14.59 -27.18
N LEU A 353 -14.58 15.75 -27.08
CA LEU A 353 -15.16 16.26 -25.82
C LEU A 353 -16.69 16.20 -25.79
N ARG A 354 -17.32 15.65 -26.83
CA ARG A 354 -18.79 15.47 -26.91
C ARG A 354 -19.38 14.75 -25.70
N GLY A 355 -18.63 13.79 -25.17
CA GLY A 355 -19.00 12.99 -24.00
C GLY A 355 -19.27 13.77 -22.71
N PHE A 356 -18.65 14.95 -22.58
CA PHE A 356 -18.66 15.77 -21.37
C PHE A 356 -19.80 16.80 -21.33
N SER A 357 -20.46 17.04 -22.45
CA SER A 357 -21.47 18.11 -22.67
C SER A 357 -22.66 18.14 -21.71
N LYS A 358 -22.89 17.05 -20.96
CA LYS A 358 -24.02 16.92 -20.01
C LYS A 358 -23.57 16.75 -18.56
N LEU A 359 -22.29 16.94 -18.25
CA LEU A 359 -21.77 16.88 -16.89
C LEU A 359 -21.95 18.25 -16.21
N TYR A 360 -23.20 18.65 -15.96
CA TYR A 360 -23.54 20.02 -15.56
C TYR A 360 -22.95 20.47 -14.22
N SER A 361 -22.62 19.53 -13.33
CA SER A 361 -21.98 19.81 -12.04
C SER A 361 -20.45 19.89 -12.11
N LEU A 362 -19.83 19.62 -13.27
CA LEU A 362 -18.38 19.56 -13.39
C LEU A 362 -17.77 20.96 -13.20
N GLU A 363 -16.88 21.09 -12.23
CA GLU A 363 -16.17 22.33 -11.87
C GLU A 363 -14.74 22.33 -12.40
N SER A 364 -14.08 21.16 -12.40
CA SER A 364 -12.71 21.00 -12.86
C SER A 364 -12.56 19.80 -13.79
N LEU A 365 -11.99 20.04 -14.96
CA LEU A 365 -11.69 19.03 -15.98
C LEU A 365 -10.21 19.11 -16.38
N ASP A 366 -9.46 18.06 -16.07
CA ASP A 366 -8.12 17.86 -16.61
C ASP A 366 -8.16 16.80 -17.72
N ILE A 367 -7.82 17.24 -18.93
CA ILE A 367 -7.69 16.43 -20.14
C ILE A 367 -6.35 16.73 -20.81
N SER A 368 -5.36 17.16 -20.03
CA SER A 368 -3.99 17.40 -20.52
C SER A 368 -3.35 16.14 -21.09
N PHE A 369 -2.39 16.30 -21.99
CA PHE A 369 -1.66 15.20 -22.63
C PHE A 369 -2.58 14.14 -23.26
N ASN A 370 -3.63 14.58 -23.96
CA ASN A 370 -4.53 13.73 -24.75
C ASN A 370 -4.37 14.02 -26.25
N LYS A 371 -5.38 13.66 -27.08
CA LYS A 371 -5.38 13.79 -28.54
C LYS A 371 -6.39 14.81 -29.07
N VAL A 372 -6.80 15.77 -28.25
CA VAL A 372 -7.70 16.85 -28.69
C VAL A 372 -6.96 17.73 -29.70
N SER A 373 -7.49 17.86 -30.91
CA SER A 373 -6.81 18.56 -32.01
C SER A 373 -7.56 19.79 -32.52
N ASP A 374 -8.88 19.82 -32.35
CA ASP A 374 -9.73 20.90 -32.83
C ASP A 374 -10.26 21.73 -31.66
N VAL A 375 -10.29 23.05 -31.85
CA VAL A 375 -10.92 24.00 -30.91
C VAL A 375 -12.44 23.79 -30.88
N GLU A 376 -13.05 23.37 -31.99
CA GLU A 376 -14.50 23.15 -32.05
C GLU A 376 -14.96 22.04 -31.09
N GLU A 377 -14.07 21.12 -30.69
CA GLU A 377 -14.37 20.14 -29.64
C GLU A 377 -14.60 20.81 -28.28
N VAL A 378 -13.92 21.91 -27.98
CA VAL A 378 -14.09 22.67 -26.72
C VAL A 378 -15.49 23.27 -26.61
N ALA A 379 -16.15 23.55 -27.73
CA ALA A 379 -17.54 24.01 -27.71
C ALA A 379 -18.48 23.01 -27.02
N CYS A 380 -18.13 21.71 -26.98
CA CYS A 380 -18.90 20.70 -26.26
C CYS A 380 -18.92 20.92 -24.74
N VAL A 381 -17.94 21.62 -24.18
CA VAL A 381 -17.87 21.93 -22.73
C VAL A 381 -18.13 23.41 -22.42
N GLY A 382 -18.31 24.26 -23.44
CA GLY A 382 -18.55 25.70 -23.29
C GLY A 382 -19.83 26.05 -22.51
N ASP A 383 -20.87 25.22 -22.67
CA ASP A 383 -22.17 25.40 -22.03
C ASP A 383 -22.26 24.81 -20.61
N LEU A 384 -21.20 24.18 -20.09
CA LEU A 384 -21.21 23.58 -18.75
C LEU A 384 -21.23 24.66 -17.67
N PRO A 385 -22.32 24.84 -16.93
CA PRO A 385 -22.57 26.05 -16.13
C PRO A 385 -21.65 26.20 -14.92
N CYS A 386 -21.11 25.09 -14.42
CA CYS A 386 -20.24 25.07 -13.24
C CYS A 386 -18.75 24.96 -13.59
N LEU A 387 -18.38 24.75 -14.85
CA LEU A 387 -16.97 24.53 -15.20
C LEU A 387 -16.16 25.81 -14.97
N GLU A 388 -15.14 25.72 -14.14
CA GLU A 388 -14.25 26.83 -13.79
C GLU A 388 -12.80 26.55 -14.19
N ASN A 389 -12.37 25.29 -14.15
CA ASN A 389 -10.99 24.90 -14.45
C ASN A 389 -10.96 23.92 -15.61
N LEU A 390 -10.21 24.27 -16.65
CA LEU A 390 -10.00 23.44 -17.83
C LEU A 390 -8.50 23.34 -18.13
N ILE A 391 -7.97 22.13 -18.14
CA ILE A 391 -6.56 21.88 -18.48
C ILE A 391 -6.51 21.06 -19.76
N LEU A 392 -5.93 21.66 -20.80
CA LEU A 392 -5.83 21.14 -22.17
C LEU A 392 -4.36 21.10 -22.64
N MET A 393 -3.40 21.54 -21.83
CA MET A 393 -1.97 21.51 -22.17
C MET A 393 -1.52 20.12 -22.64
N GLY A 394 -0.55 20.08 -23.56
CA GLY A 394 -0.05 18.81 -24.12
C GLY A 394 -0.99 18.13 -25.13
N ASN A 395 -2.14 18.74 -25.46
CA ASN A 395 -2.94 18.35 -26.62
C ASN A 395 -2.47 19.07 -27.89
N SER A 396 -2.85 18.55 -29.06
CA SER A 396 -2.53 19.21 -30.35
C SER A 396 -3.21 20.58 -30.48
N VAL A 397 -4.41 20.75 -29.92
CA VAL A 397 -5.13 22.03 -29.90
C VAL A 397 -4.32 23.15 -29.21
N ALA A 398 -3.50 22.83 -28.20
CA ALA A 398 -2.68 23.79 -27.46
C ALA A 398 -1.55 24.41 -28.31
N THR A 399 -1.25 23.83 -29.47
CA THR A 399 -0.25 24.36 -30.42
C THR A 399 -0.83 25.32 -31.45
N THR A 400 -2.14 25.52 -31.45
CA THR A 400 -2.82 26.38 -32.43
C THR A 400 -2.53 27.87 -32.18
N VAL A 401 -2.46 28.65 -33.26
CA VAL A 401 -2.31 30.11 -33.16
C VAL A 401 -3.53 30.70 -32.47
N ASP A 402 -3.30 31.61 -31.53
CA ASP A 402 -4.33 32.22 -30.65
C ASP A 402 -5.12 31.19 -29.83
N TYR A 403 -4.51 30.04 -29.53
CA TYR A 403 -5.10 28.92 -28.80
C TYR A 403 -5.98 29.35 -27.62
N ARG A 404 -5.45 30.12 -26.67
CA ARG A 404 -6.18 30.52 -25.46
C ARG A 404 -7.46 31.30 -25.80
N ILE A 405 -7.35 32.26 -26.71
CA ILE A 405 -8.47 33.11 -27.14
C ILE A 405 -9.54 32.25 -27.83
N LYS A 406 -9.12 31.33 -28.72
CA LYS A 406 -10.02 30.44 -29.44
C LYS A 406 -10.73 29.43 -28.53
N VAL A 407 -10.04 28.91 -27.52
CA VAL A 407 -10.60 27.98 -26.53
C VAL A 407 -11.52 28.67 -25.53
N LEU A 408 -11.27 29.93 -25.21
CA LEU A 408 -12.12 30.72 -24.31
C LEU A 408 -13.40 31.23 -24.99
N GLU A 409 -13.41 31.39 -26.33
CA GLU A 409 -14.55 31.94 -27.07
C GLU A 409 -15.87 31.17 -26.90
N PRO A 410 -15.89 29.81 -26.91
CA PRO A 410 -17.11 29.04 -26.66
C PRO A 410 -17.74 29.26 -25.28
N PHE A 411 -16.99 29.74 -24.29
CA PHE A 411 -17.53 30.03 -22.95
C PHE A 411 -18.28 31.37 -22.87
N GLY A 412 -18.23 32.18 -23.93
CA GLY A 412 -18.98 33.43 -24.02
C GLY A 412 -18.69 34.38 -22.87
N ASP A 413 -19.75 34.82 -22.17
CA ASP A 413 -19.66 35.79 -21.07
C ASP A 413 -18.89 35.23 -19.87
N ARG A 414 -18.89 33.91 -19.71
CA ARG A 414 -18.19 33.17 -18.64
C ARG A 414 -16.70 32.98 -18.93
N SER A 415 -16.21 33.35 -20.12
CA SER A 415 -14.78 33.24 -20.47
C SER A 415 -13.85 33.83 -19.40
N ARG A 416 -14.25 34.93 -18.74
CA ARG A 416 -13.50 35.59 -17.65
C ARG A 416 -13.33 34.72 -16.39
N ASP A 417 -14.23 33.78 -16.16
CA ASP A 417 -14.28 32.93 -14.96
C ASP A 417 -13.50 31.62 -15.17
N ILE A 418 -13.20 31.26 -16.42
CA ILE A 418 -12.48 30.05 -16.78
C ILE A 418 -10.98 30.20 -16.52
N CYS A 419 -10.43 29.35 -15.68
CA CYS A 419 -9.00 29.12 -15.53
C CYS A 419 -8.56 28.08 -16.57
N LEU A 420 -7.87 28.54 -17.62
CA LEU A 420 -7.36 27.68 -18.69
C LEU A 420 -5.87 27.38 -18.45
N ASP A 421 -5.51 26.10 -18.38
CA ASP A 421 -4.13 25.64 -18.18
C ASP A 421 -3.46 26.26 -16.93
N ASN A 422 -4.23 26.35 -15.84
CA ASN A 422 -3.86 26.95 -14.55
C ASN A 422 -3.69 28.48 -14.58
N GLU A 423 -4.11 29.17 -15.64
CA GLU A 423 -4.05 30.62 -15.76
C GLU A 423 -5.40 31.24 -16.11
N LYS A 424 -5.83 32.24 -15.31
CA LYS A 424 -6.97 33.08 -15.65
C LYS A 424 -6.68 33.94 -16.89
N PRO A 425 -7.70 34.26 -17.71
CA PRO A 425 -7.52 35.11 -18.87
C PRO A 425 -7.12 36.53 -18.47
N SER A 426 -6.17 37.08 -19.21
CA SER A 426 -5.83 38.50 -19.14
C SER A 426 -6.93 39.36 -19.77
N GLN A 427 -6.98 40.65 -19.40
CA GLN A 427 -7.95 41.58 -20.00
C GLN A 427 -7.84 41.63 -21.53
N SER A 428 -6.61 41.60 -22.07
CA SER A 428 -6.39 41.58 -23.52
C SER A 428 -6.98 40.35 -24.20
N GLU A 429 -6.96 39.18 -23.55
CA GLU A 429 -7.57 37.97 -24.11
C GLU A 429 -9.10 38.08 -24.10
N ILE A 430 -9.68 38.59 -23.01
CA ILE A 430 -11.13 38.81 -22.88
C ILE A 430 -11.64 39.78 -23.95
N ASP A 431 -10.91 40.86 -24.20
CA ASP A 431 -11.26 41.84 -25.24
C ASP A 431 -11.23 41.19 -26.64
N LYS A 432 -10.20 40.38 -26.93
CA LYS A 432 -10.08 39.65 -28.20
C LYS A 432 -11.15 38.57 -28.36
N VAL A 433 -11.50 37.85 -27.29
CA VAL A 433 -12.61 36.89 -27.26
C VAL A 433 -13.92 37.58 -27.63
N SER A 434 -14.17 38.76 -27.04
CA SER A 434 -15.39 39.54 -27.31
C SER A 434 -15.49 39.95 -28.77
N ILE A 435 -14.37 40.38 -29.39
CA ILE A 435 -14.31 40.71 -30.82
C ILE A 435 -14.55 39.49 -31.69
N LEU A 436 -13.88 38.36 -31.41
CA LEU A 436 -14.05 37.12 -32.18
C LEU A 436 -15.48 36.61 -32.15
N ARG A 437 -16.12 36.67 -30.98
CA ARG A 437 -17.53 36.28 -30.83
C ARG A 437 -18.46 37.20 -31.63
N ALA A 438 -18.23 38.51 -31.61
CA ALA A 438 -19.00 39.46 -32.42
C ALA A 438 -18.85 39.17 -33.93
N LEU A 439 -17.63 38.87 -34.39
CA LEU A 439 -17.37 38.48 -35.78
C LEU A 439 -18.07 37.17 -36.16
N ARG A 440 -18.09 36.17 -35.26
CA ARG A 440 -18.78 34.89 -35.46
C ARG A 440 -20.29 35.09 -35.63
N ILE A 441 -20.91 35.89 -34.75
CA ILE A 441 -22.35 36.22 -34.80
C ILE A 441 -22.72 36.91 -36.12
N VAL A 442 -21.89 37.88 -36.57
CA VAL A 442 -22.09 38.57 -37.86
C VAL A 442 -21.97 37.60 -39.03
N LYS A 443 -20.99 36.68 -38.99
CA LYS A 443 -20.79 35.66 -40.03
C LYS A 443 -21.94 34.65 -40.12
N GLU A 444 -22.64 34.41 -39.01
CA GLU A 444 -23.84 33.57 -38.93
C GLU A 444 -25.14 34.31 -39.31
N GLY A 445 -25.06 35.58 -39.74
CA GLY A 445 -26.21 36.37 -40.19
C GLY A 445 -27.11 36.88 -39.05
N ARG A 446 -26.62 36.88 -37.80
CA ARG A 446 -27.32 37.41 -36.63
C ARG A 446 -26.77 38.79 -36.27
N THR A 447 -27.59 39.65 -35.66
CA THR A 447 -27.13 40.95 -35.15
C THR A 447 -26.46 40.78 -33.78
N PRO A 448 -25.21 41.22 -33.58
CA PRO A 448 -24.58 41.19 -32.27
C PRO A 448 -25.29 42.14 -31.30
N SER A 449 -25.77 41.62 -30.16
CA SER A 449 -26.34 42.45 -29.09
C SER A 449 -25.24 42.90 -28.15
N PHE A 450 -24.81 44.15 -28.28
CA PHE A 450 -23.93 44.77 -27.31
C PHE A 450 -24.78 45.26 -26.14
N LYS A 451 -24.75 44.57 -24.99
CA LYS A 451 -25.21 45.17 -23.74
C LYS A 451 -24.23 46.28 -23.36
N HIS A 452 -24.50 47.49 -23.85
CA HIS A 452 -23.82 48.69 -23.40
C HIS A 452 -24.11 48.92 -21.92
N ASN A 453 -23.12 48.70 -21.06
CA ASN A 453 -23.05 49.40 -19.77
C ASN A 453 -22.60 50.84 -20.04
N PHE A 454 -23.55 51.66 -20.49
CA PHE A 454 -23.49 53.10 -20.26
C PHE A 454 -24.46 53.42 -19.12
N SER A 455 -23.92 53.46 -17.90
CA SER A 455 -24.48 54.24 -16.80
C SER A 455 -23.42 55.31 -16.50
N ASN A 456 -23.47 56.42 -17.23
CA ASN A 456 -24.11 57.69 -16.85
C ASN A 456 -23.26 58.52 -15.86
N LEU A 457 -22.69 59.59 -16.44
CA LEU A 457 -22.18 60.86 -15.88
C LEU A 457 -20.95 60.84 -14.98
#